data_AF-A0A4Q4YWN6-F1
#
_entry.id   AF-A0A4Q4YWN6-F1
#
_cell.length_a   1.000
_cell.length_b   1.000
_cell.length_c   1.000
_cell.angle_alpha   90.00
_cell.angle_beta   90.00
_cell.angle_gamma   90.00
#
_symmetry.space_group_name_H-M   'P 1'
#
loop_
_entity.id
_entity.type
_entity.pdbx_description
1 polymer ?
#
loop_
_entity_poly.entity_id
_entity_poly.type
_entity_poly.pdbx_seq_one_letter_code
_entity_poly.pdbx_strand_id
1 'polypeptide(L)'
;MFGAFRFTNPLSGGLLWYERPLRGHPICYPSARPPPILSRAHKIDHPPSSPPPPPSKPRPVLTSSRILWLTRHTRRHCRKTPWRLSRFQKARQRRRLRAVDAVVDTLDKALAKKGVTLKALEVWKETMPTEAEMLPRDKYTMFDRKEKRYRKGIHKLPKWTRVSQRVNPPGY
;
A
#
# COMPACT_ATOMS: atom_id res chain seq x y z
N MET A 1 -28.47 48.75 -1.34
CA MET A 1 -29.80 48.13 -1.14
C MET A 1 -30.02 47.11 -2.24
N PHE A 2 -30.68 45.99 -1.92
CA PHE A 2 -30.98 44.82 -2.76
C PHE A 2 -29.78 43.92 -3.09
N GLY A 3 -29.73 42.63 -2.74
CA GLY A 3 -30.69 41.77 -2.05
C GLY A 3 -30.06 40.37 -1.92
N ALA A 4 -30.19 39.76 -0.75
CA ALA A 4 -29.70 38.42 -0.46
C ALA A 4 -30.52 37.38 -1.23
N PHE A 5 -29.86 36.59 -2.08
CA PHE A 5 -30.50 35.47 -2.76
C PHE A 5 -30.64 34.29 -1.79
N ARG A 6 -31.84 34.20 -1.19
CA ARG A 6 -32.31 33.05 -0.43
C ARG A 6 -32.67 31.94 -1.42
N PHE A 7 -31.94 30.83 -1.40
CA PHE A 7 -32.46 29.59 -1.98
C PHE A 7 -33.22 28.84 -0.89
N THR A 8 -34.53 28.76 -1.08
CA THR A 8 -35.48 28.01 -0.29
C THR A 8 -35.27 26.50 -0.50
N ASN A 9 -35.38 25.73 0.58
CA ASN A 9 -35.48 24.27 0.55
C ASN A 9 -36.75 23.83 -0.20
N PRO A 10 -36.68 22.76 -0.99
CA PRO A 10 -37.78 21.81 -1.11
C PRO A 10 -37.49 20.56 -0.27
N LEU A 11 -38.36 20.35 0.71
CA LEU A 11 -38.56 19.09 1.42
C LEU A 11 -39.06 18.00 0.47
N SER A 12 -38.74 16.76 0.83
CA SER A 12 -39.42 15.50 0.50
C SER A 12 -39.18 14.89 -0.89
N GLY A 13 -38.56 13.70 -0.88
CA GLY A 13 -38.53 12.81 -2.04
C GLY A 13 -37.53 11.66 -1.89
N GLY A 14 -37.97 10.55 -1.30
CA GLY A 14 -37.41 9.23 -1.60
C GLY A 14 -36.31 8.72 -0.66
N LEU A 15 -36.72 8.25 0.52
CA LEU A 15 -36.00 7.23 1.28
C LEU A 15 -35.90 5.94 0.43
N LEU A 16 -34.86 5.86 -0.40
CA LEU A 16 -34.36 4.58 -0.92
C LEU A 16 -33.33 4.01 0.05
N TRP A 17 -33.21 2.68 0.03
CA TRP A 17 -32.34 1.81 0.85
C TRP A 17 -32.99 1.26 2.12
N TYR A 18 -34.02 0.44 1.86
CA TYR A 18 -34.16 -0.87 2.48
C TYR A 18 -32.83 -1.63 2.32
N GLU A 19 -32.19 -2.00 3.42
CA GLU A 19 -31.69 -3.36 3.71
C GLU A 19 -30.70 -3.33 4.89
N ARG A 20 -31.19 -3.83 6.01
CA ARG A 20 -30.42 -4.11 7.22
C ARG A 20 -29.36 -5.16 6.92
N PRO A 21 -28.14 -5.03 7.46
CA PRO A 21 -27.17 -6.12 7.41
C PRO A 21 -27.66 -7.27 8.29
N LEU A 22 -27.85 -8.43 7.67
CA LEU A 22 -28.13 -9.70 8.33
C LEU A 22 -27.03 -9.96 9.38
N ARG A 23 -27.50 -10.14 10.61
CA ARG A 23 -26.70 -10.61 11.75
C ARG A 23 -26.11 -11.96 11.35
N GLY A 24 -24.78 -12.03 11.31
CA GLY A 24 -24.05 -13.30 11.19
C GLY A 24 -24.35 -14.16 12.41
N HIS A 25 -25.11 -15.23 12.22
CA HIS A 25 -25.17 -16.33 13.16
C HIS A 25 -23.86 -17.13 13.06
N PRO A 26 -23.18 -17.45 14.18
CA PRO A 26 -22.14 -18.45 14.14
C PRO A 26 -22.78 -19.82 13.89
N ILE A 27 -22.47 -20.41 12.74
CA ILE A 27 -22.78 -21.81 12.46
C ILE A 27 -21.90 -22.64 13.39
N CYS A 28 -22.48 -23.12 14.49
CA CYS A 28 -21.91 -24.19 15.30
C CYS A 28 -21.94 -25.47 14.47
N TYR A 29 -20.79 -25.89 13.93
CA TYR A 29 -20.69 -27.23 13.36
C TYR A 29 -20.75 -28.28 14.48
N PRO A 30 -21.59 -29.33 14.35
CA PRO A 30 -21.60 -30.44 15.30
C PRO A 30 -20.27 -31.18 15.28
N SER A 31 -19.73 -31.45 16.46
CA SER A 31 -18.57 -32.30 16.69
C SER A 31 -18.72 -33.66 15.99
N ALA A 32 -17.97 -33.88 14.91
CA ALA A 32 -17.79 -35.20 14.34
C ALA A 32 -16.98 -36.06 15.33
N ARG A 33 -17.61 -37.10 15.87
CA ARG A 33 -16.98 -38.14 16.68
C ARG A 33 -15.98 -38.90 15.79
N PRO A 34 -14.69 -39.02 16.15
CA PRO A 34 -13.78 -39.87 15.39
C PRO A 34 -14.13 -41.36 15.59
N PRO A 35 -13.99 -42.21 14.57
CA PRO A 35 -14.23 -43.65 14.69
C PRO A 35 -13.14 -44.33 15.55
N PRO A 36 -13.47 -45.44 16.24
CA PRO A 36 -12.53 -46.16 17.08
C PRO A 36 -11.40 -46.77 16.24
N ILE A 37 -10.17 -46.48 16.65
CA ILE A 37 -8.94 -47.02 16.05
C ILE A 37 -8.88 -48.52 16.38
N LEU A 38 -8.84 -49.36 15.35
CA LEU A 38 -8.52 -50.78 15.46
C LEU A 38 -7.11 -50.94 16.02
N SER A 39 -7.00 -51.47 17.24
CA SER A 39 -5.75 -51.76 17.93
C SER A 39 -5.06 -52.97 17.30
N ARG A 40 -4.19 -52.74 16.31
CA ARG A 40 -3.19 -53.73 15.89
C ARG A 40 -2.10 -53.78 16.96
N ALA A 41 -2.17 -54.81 17.81
CA ALA A 41 -1.17 -55.11 18.83
C ALA A 41 0.18 -55.46 18.17
N HIS A 42 1.03 -54.45 17.96
CA HIS A 42 2.46 -54.68 17.80
C HIS A 42 3.06 -54.82 19.20
N LYS A 43 3.69 -55.97 19.47
CA LYS A 43 4.60 -56.14 20.61
C LYS A 43 5.63 -55.04 20.57
N ILE A 44 5.57 -54.14 21.55
CA ILE A 44 6.64 -53.18 21.81
C ILE A 44 7.64 -53.93 22.68
N ASP A 45 8.72 -54.41 22.06
CA ASP A 45 9.91 -54.81 22.80
C ASP A 45 10.40 -53.58 23.56
N HIS A 46 10.38 -53.64 24.90
CA HIS A 46 10.83 -52.55 25.74
C HIS A 46 12.36 -52.51 25.68
N PRO A 47 12.99 -51.45 25.14
CA PRO A 47 14.43 -51.29 25.25
C PRO A 47 14.80 -51.08 26.74
N PRO A 48 16.00 -51.51 27.17
CA PRO A 48 16.44 -51.36 28.55
C PRO A 48 16.41 -49.88 28.96
N SER A 49 15.93 -49.64 30.19
CA SER A 49 15.75 -48.34 30.81
C SER A 49 16.94 -47.41 30.59
N SER A 50 16.71 -46.28 29.91
CA SER A 50 17.68 -45.19 29.84
C SER A 50 18.11 -44.77 31.25
N PRO A 51 19.40 -44.50 31.50
CA PRO A 51 19.84 -43.99 32.79
C PRO A 51 19.13 -42.65 33.13
N PRO A 52 18.88 -42.37 34.42
CA PRO A 52 18.20 -41.14 34.81
C PRO A 52 18.99 -39.92 34.33
N PRO A 53 18.30 -38.86 33.85
CA PRO A 53 18.99 -37.65 33.44
C PRO A 53 19.75 -37.05 34.63
N PRO A 54 20.91 -36.41 34.40
CA PRO A 54 21.65 -35.72 35.45
C PRO A 54 20.76 -34.64 36.09
N PRO A 55 21.00 -34.28 37.37
CA PRO A 55 20.20 -33.27 38.05
C PRO A 55 20.22 -31.97 37.24
N SER A 56 19.01 -31.51 36.87
CA SER A 56 18.85 -30.27 36.13
C SER A 56 19.45 -29.13 36.95
N LYS A 57 20.40 -28.39 36.37
CA LYS A 57 20.93 -27.17 36.99
C LYS A 57 19.76 -26.29 37.45
N PRO A 58 19.83 -25.66 38.65
CA PRO A 58 18.76 -24.79 39.12
C PRO A 58 18.48 -23.75 38.03
N ARG A 59 17.21 -23.64 37.63
CA ARG A 59 16.80 -22.61 36.67
C ARG A 59 17.19 -21.27 37.28
N PRO A 60 17.87 -20.39 36.54
CA PRO A 60 18.15 -19.06 37.06
C PRO A 60 16.81 -18.42 37.42
N VAL A 61 16.62 -18.15 38.70
CA VAL A 61 15.50 -17.33 39.18
C VAL A 61 15.65 -16.01 38.47
N LEU A 62 14.79 -15.76 37.48
CA LEU A 62 14.72 -14.49 36.79
C LEU A 62 14.27 -13.48 37.84
N THR A 63 15.24 -12.80 38.46
CA THR A 63 14.99 -11.62 39.28
C THR A 63 14.06 -10.71 38.50
N SER A 64 13.05 -10.14 39.16
CA SER A 64 11.97 -9.31 38.59
C SER A 64 12.44 -8.31 37.51
N SER A 65 13.67 -7.81 37.62
CA SER A 65 14.35 -6.94 36.65
C SER A 65 14.55 -7.52 35.24
N ARG A 66 14.53 -8.85 35.06
CA ARG A 66 14.71 -9.51 33.74
C ARG A 66 13.39 -9.81 33.04
N ILE A 67 12.27 -9.86 33.78
CA ILE A 67 10.92 -10.02 33.22
C ILE A 67 10.45 -8.71 32.58
N LEU A 68 10.87 -7.55 33.12
CA LEU A 68 10.59 -6.23 32.55
C LEU A 68 11.31 -5.91 31.23
N TRP A 69 12.33 -6.68 30.85
CA TRP A 69 13.04 -6.48 29.58
C TRP A 69 12.42 -7.25 28.39
N LEU A 70 11.66 -8.32 28.65
CA LEU A 70 11.01 -9.14 27.62
C LEU A 70 9.58 -8.66 27.26
N THR A 71 9.02 -7.73 28.01
CA THR A 71 7.74 -7.06 27.72
C THR A 71 7.92 -5.68 27.09
N ARG A 72 9.12 -5.36 26.58
CA ARG A 72 9.30 -4.19 25.71
C ARG A 72 8.73 -4.54 24.33
N HIS A 73 7.43 -4.35 24.22
CA HIS A 73 6.65 -4.46 22.99
C HIS A 73 7.50 -4.05 21.79
N THR A 74 7.84 -5.01 20.92
CA THR A 74 8.30 -4.70 19.58
C THR A 74 7.16 -3.98 18.89
N ARG A 75 7.07 -2.66 19.06
CA ARG A 75 6.10 -1.80 18.39
C ARG A 75 6.35 -1.95 16.90
N ARG A 76 5.65 -2.89 16.26
CA ARG A 76 5.62 -3.06 14.81
C ARG A 76 5.28 -1.70 14.24
N HIS A 77 6.27 -1.02 13.68
CA HIS A 77 6.09 0.22 12.95
C HIS A 77 5.34 -0.14 11.67
N CYS A 78 4.02 -0.21 11.77
CA CYS A 78 3.15 -0.37 10.62
C CYS A 78 3.14 0.97 9.87
N ARG A 79 3.94 1.06 8.80
CA ARG A 79 3.91 2.22 7.92
C ARG A 79 2.57 2.21 7.17
N LYS A 80 1.60 2.98 7.66
CA LYS A 80 0.26 3.13 7.07
C LYS A 80 0.34 3.91 5.76
N THR A 81 0.69 3.24 4.67
CA THR A 81 0.68 3.81 3.32
C THR A 81 -0.33 3.06 2.45
N PRO A 82 -1.38 3.72 1.93
CA PRO A 82 -2.42 3.04 1.16
C PRO A 82 -1.86 2.50 -0.15
N TRP A 83 -2.53 1.52 -0.74
CA TRP A 83 -2.11 0.94 -2.03
C TRP A 83 -2.46 1.84 -3.24
N ARG A 84 -3.48 2.71 -3.11
CA ARG A 84 -3.94 3.64 -4.14
C ARG A 84 -3.88 5.11 -3.70
N LEU A 85 -3.69 6.01 -4.67
CA LEU A 85 -3.79 7.45 -4.45
C LEU A 85 -5.25 7.89 -4.28
N SER A 86 -5.48 8.87 -3.41
CA SER A 86 -6.77 9.54 -3.31
C SER A 86 -7.04 10.46 -4.53
N ARG A 87 -8.32 10.79 -4.78
CA ARG A 87 -8.72 11.70 -5.88
C ARG A 87 -7.98 13.04 -5.82
N PHE A 88 -7.83 13.61 -4.62
CA PHE A 88 -7.13 14.88 -4.42
C PHE A 88 -5.63 14.78 -4.70
N GLN A 89 -4.99 13.65 -4.32
CA GLN A 89 -3.60 13.40 -4.67
C GLN A 89 -3.40 13.26 -6.18
N LYS A 90 -4.33 12.60 -6.88
CA LYS A 90 -4.32 12.52 -8.36
C LYS A 90 -4.46 13.90 -9.00
N ALA A 91 -5.33 14.76 -8.47
CA ALA A 91 -5.48 16.13 -8.96
C ALA A 91 -4.18 16.96 -8.76
N ARG A 92 -3.57 16.88 -7.58
CA ARG A 92 -2.28 17.54 -7.32
C ARG A 92 -1.15 16.98 -8.19
N GLN A 93 -1.16 15.67 -8.47
CA GLN A 93 -0.17 15.07 -9.36
C GLN A 93 -0.26 15.64 -10.77
N ARG A 94 -1.48 15.71 -11.34
CA ARG A 94 -1.69 16.32 -12.67
C ARG A 94 -1.24 17.78 -12.71
N ARG A 95 -1.54 18.57 -11.66
CA ARG A 95 -1.07 19.95 -11.55
C ARG A 95 0.46 20.05 -11.54
N ARG A 96 1.15 19.15 -10.82
CA ARG A 96 2.62 19.13 -10.79
C ARG A 96 3.23 18.77 -12.13
N LEU A 97 2.68 17.79 -12.85
CA LEU A 97 3.15 17.43 -14.18
C LEU A 97 3.01 18.62 -15.14
N ARG A 98 1.84 19.26 -15.18
CA ARG A 98 1.61 20.48 -16.00
C ARG A 98 2.50 21.65 -15.60
N ALA A 99 2.77 21.81 -14.31
CA ALA A 99 3.64 22.89 -13.84
C ALA A 99 5.08 22.70 -14.35
N VAL A 100 5.57 21.47 -14.38
CA VAL A 100 6.88 21.16 -14.97
C VAL A 100 6.86 21.41 -16.48
N ASP A 101 5.78 21.04 -17.17
CA ASP A 101 5.62 21.30 -18.61
C ASP A 101 5.68 22.80 -18.91
N ALA A 102 4.93 23.62 -18.15
CA ALA A 102 4.94 25.07 -18.29
C ALA A 102 6.32 25.71 -18.03
N VAL A 103 7.13 25.13 -17.14
CA VAL A 103 8.51 25.59 -16.91
C VAL A 103 9.38 25.29 -18.13
N VAL A 104 9.26 24.10 -18.72
CA VAL A 104 10.01 23.74 -19.93
C VAL A 104 9.61 24.62 -21.10
N ASP A 105 8.31 24.88 -21.28
CA ASP A 105 7.80 25.74 -22.35
C ASP A 105 8.28 27.19 -22.22
N THR A 106 8.36 27.72 -21.00
CA THR A 106 8.84 29.10 -20.78
C THR A 106 10.33 29.22 -21.07
N LEU A 107 11.14 28.22 -20.68
CA LEU A 107 12.56 28.17 -21.00
C LEU A 107 12.80 28.09 -22.50
N ASP A 108 12.08 27.22 -23.19
CA ASP A 108 12.20 27.05 -24.64
C ASP A 108 11.88 28.34 -25.40
N LYS A 109 10.76 29.00 -25.06
CA LYS A 109 10.37 30.29 -25.66
C LYS A 109 11.38 31.40 -25.38
N ALA A 110 11.98 31.43 -24.18
CA ALA A 110 12.98 32.43 -23.84
C ALA A 110 14.30 32.21 -24.57
N LEU A 111 14.70 30.95 -24.77
CA LEU A 111 15.93 30.55 -25.45
C LEU A 111 15.83 30.73 -26.96
N ALA A 112 14.69 30.40 -27.56
CA ALA A 112 14.43 30.64 -28.98
C ALA A 112 14.58 32.13 -29.36
N LYS A 113 14.12 33.05 -28.50
CA LYS A 113 14.31 34.50 -28.70
C LYS A 113 15.77 34.95 -28.66
N LYS A 114 16.62 34.21 -27.94
CA LYS A 114 18.06 34.48 -27.83
C LYS A 114 18.89 33.74 -28.88
N GLY A 115 18.29 32.81 -29.62
CA GLY A 115 18.99 31.97 -30.60
C GLY A 115 19.95 30.94 -29.99
N VAL A 116 19.79 30.59 -28.71
CA VAL A 116 20.64 29.60 -28.02
C VAL A 116 19.83 28.35 -27.74
N THR A 117 20.38 27.16 -27.99
CA THR A 117 19.74 25.87 -27.67
C THR A 117 20.46 25.12 -26.55
N LEU A 118 19.72 24.26 -25.83
CA LEU A 118 20.27 23.43 -24.76
C LEU A 118 19.96 21.96 -25.05
N LYS A 119 20.99 21.12 -25.10
CA LYS A 119 20.87 19.67 -25.29
C LYS A 119 19.91 19.01 -24.29
N ALA A 120 19.90 19.49 -23.04
CA ALA A 120 19.01 18.96 -22.00
C ALA A 120 17.52 19.18 -22.33
N LEU A 121 17.17 20.29 -22.99
CA LEU A 121 15.78 20.57 -23.39
C LEU A 121 15.37 19.74 -24.61
N GLU A 122 16.29 19.53 -25.55
CA GLU A 122 16.08 18.64 -26.71
C GLU A 122 15.81 17.21 -26.25
N VAL A 123 16.72 16.65 -25.44
CA VAL A 123 16.56 15.31 -24.86
C VAL A 123 15.28 15.22 -24.02
N TRP A 124 14.93 16.26 -23.28
CA TRP A 124 13.68 16.29 -22.51
C TRP A 124 12.46 16.18 -23.42
N LYS A 125 12.40 16.96 -24.50
CA LYS A 125 11.26 16.94 -25.43
C LYS A 125 11.14 15.60 -26.17
N GLU A 126 12.26 14.96 -26.50
CA GLU A 126 12.27 13.65 -27.16
C GLU A 126 11.84 12.52 -26.22
N THR A 127 12.30 12.55 -24.97
CA THR A 127 12.13 11.42 -24.04
C THR A 127 10.92 11.56 -23.11
N MET A 128 10.49 12.79 -22.78
CA MET A 128 9.48 13.03 -21.74
C MET A 128 8.14 13.49 -22.35
N PRO A 129 7.07 12.68 -22.26
CA PRO A 129 5.74 13.06 -22.76
C PRO A 129 5.09 14.14 -21.89
N THR A 130 4.19 14.94 -22.48
CA THR A 130 3.41 15.96 -21.74
C THR A 130 2.32 15.32 -20.88
N GLU A 131 1.78 16.06 -19.88
CA GLU A 131 0.68 15.52 -19.06
C GLU A 131 -0.54 15.11 -19.90
N ALA A 132 -0.79 15.77 -21.03
CA ALA A 132 -1.95 15.48 -21.89
C ALA A 132 -1.77 14.16 -22.65
N GLU A 133 -0.58 13.90 -23.16
CA GLU A 133 -0.23 12.67 -23.90
C GLU A 133 -0.15 11.43 -23.01
N MET A 134 0.24 11.61 -21.74
CA MET A 134 0.42 10.50 -20.83
C MET A 134 -0.89 9.73 -20.56
N LEU A 135 -0.80 8.40 -20.55
CA LEU A 135 -1.91 7.55 -20.12
C LEU A 135 -2.20 7.72 -18.62
N PRO A 136 -3.47 7.62 -18.18
CA PRO A 136 -3.81 7.66 -16.76
C PRO A 136 -3.09 6.60 -15.92
N ARG A 137 -2.72 5.46 -16.51
CA ARG A 137 -1.97 4.38 -15.85
C ARG A 137 -0.58 4.87 -15.46
N ASP A 138 0.15 5.53 -16.37
CA ASP A 138 1.51 6.01 -16.13
C ASP A 138 1.55 7.26 -15.25
N LYS A 139 0.47 8.05 -15.20
CA LYS A 139 0.36 9.20 -14.27
C LYS A 139 0.41 8.81 -12.80
N TYR A 140 -0.16 7.66 -12.46
CA TYR A 140 -0.41 7.27 -11.06
C TYR A 140 0.33 5.99 -10.64
N THR A 141 0.86 5.24 -11.60
CA THR A 141 1.58 4.00 -11.35
C THR A 141 2.90 3.99 -12.11
N MET A 142 3.86 3.28 -11.54
CA MET A 142 5.21 3.11 -12.06
C MET A 142 5.51 1.61 -12.16
N PHE A 143 6.48 1.27 -12.99
CA PHE A 143 7.01 -0.08 -13.06
C PHE A 143 7.76 -0.47 -11.78
N ASP A 144 7.49 -1.67 -11.25
CA ASP A 144 8.28 -2.28 -10.18
C ASP A 144 8.41 -3.78 -10.47
N ARG A 145 9.64 -4.24 -10.70
CA ARG A 145 9.95 -5.64 -11.04
C ARG A 145 9.46 -6.63 -9.98
N LYS A 146 9.33 -6.21 -8.72
CA LYS A 146 9.02 -7.10 -7.59
C LYS A 146 7.51 -7.26 -7.33
N GLU A 147 6.67 -6.43 -7.94
CA GLU A 147 5.22 -6.49 -7.76
C GLU A 147 4.61 -7.52 -8.73
N LYS A 148 3.56 -8.23 -8.32
CA LYS A 148 2.96 -9.34 -9.09
C LYS A 148 2.50 -8.95 -10.51
N ARG A 149 2.10 -7.68 -10.71
CA ARG A 149 1.66 -7.13 -12.00
C ARG A 149 2.62 -6.08 -12.54
N TYR A 150 3.85 -6.08 -12.05
CA TYR A 150 4.89 -5.14 -12.45
C TYR A 150 4.52 -3.66 -12.26
N ARG A 151 3.65 -3.37 -11.28
CA ARG A 151 3.09 -2.04 -11.06
C ARG A 151 3.00 -1.67 -9.59
N LYS A 152 3.41 -0.44 -9.31
CA LYS A 152 3.38 0.19 -7.99
C LYS A 152 2.76 1.58 -8.09
N GLY A 153 2.06 2.02 -7.05
CA GLY A 153 1.60 3.41 -6.98
C GLY A 153 2.77 4.38 -6.86
N ILE A 154 2.76 5.46 -7.66
CA ILE A 154 3.85 6.45 -7.72
C ILE A 154 4.12 7.13 -6.37
N HIS A 155 3.11 7.23 -5.50
CA HIS A 155 3.24 7.81 -4.15
C HIS A 155 4.10 7.00 -3.19
N LYS A 156 4.46 5.77 -3.55
CA LYS A 156 5.42 4.95 -2.80
C LYS A 156 6.87 5.26 -3.16
N LEU A 157 7.13 6.01 -4.23
CA LEU A 157 8.49 6.43 -4.60
C LEU A 157 9.02 7.46 -3.56
N PRO A 158 10.27 7.32 -3.09
CA PRO A 158 10.89 8.33 -2.24
C PRO A 158 10.87 9.69 -2.93
N LYS A 159 10.34 10.71 -2.24
CA LYS A 159 10.30 12.09 -2.74
C LYS A 159 9.57 12.23 -4.10
N TRP A 160 8.59 11.37 -4.38
CA TRP A 160 7.82 11.35 -5.63
C TRP A 160 7.18 12.68 -6.04
N THR A 161 6.99 13.62 -5.10
CA THR A 161 6.45 14.94 -5.39
C THR A 161 7.45 15.88 -6.06
N ARG A 162 8.75 15.55 -6.01
CA ARG A 162 9.86 16.35 -6.56
C ARG A 162 10.55 15.65 -7.72
N VAL A 163 10.43 14.32 -7.81
CA VAL A 163 11.03 13.51 -8.88
C VAL A 163 10.06 13.40 -10.07
N SER A 164 10.55 13.64 -11.28
CA SER A 164 9.78 13.51 -12.53
C SER A 164 9.89 12.09 -13.11
N GLN A 165 8.99 11.19 -12.69
CA GLN A 165 8.82 9.87 -13.32
C GLN A 165 7.66 9.94 -14.33
N ARG A 166 7.95 9.74 -15.62
CA ARG A 166 6.94 9.79 -16.71
C ARG A 166 6.94 8.56 -17.61
N VAL A 167 8.12 8.06 -17.95
CA VAL A 167 8.29 6.91 -18.85
C VAL A 167 8.43 5.62 -18.05
N ASN A 168 7.78 4.57 -18.53
CA ASN A 168 7.87 3.21 -18.02
C ASN A 168 8.40 2.30 -19.16
N PRO A 169 9.08 1.18 -18.84
CA PRO A 169 9.53 0.26 -19.88
C PRO A 169 8.35 -0.30 -20.70
N PRO A 170 8.50 -0.43 -22.02
CA PRO A 170 7.43 -0.91 -22.90
C PRO A 170 7.05 -2.35 -22.54
N GLY A 171 5.76 -2.69 -22.69
CA GLY A 171 5.23 -4.03 -22.45
C GLY A 171 4.80 -4.34 -21.01
N TYR A 172 4.99 -3.41 -20.06
CA TYR A 172 4.56 -3.57 -18.67
C TYR A 172 3.36 -2.68 -18.32
#